data_AF-A0A7S2TGN4-F1
#
_entry.id   AF-A0A7S2TGN4-F1
#
_cell.length_a   1.000
_cell.length_b   1.000
_cell.length_c   1.000
_cell.angle_alpha   90.00
_cell.angle_beta   90.00
_cell.angle_gamma   90.00
#
_symmetry.space_group_name_H-M   'P 1'
#
loop_
_entity.id
_entity.type
_entity.pdbx_description
1 polymer ?
#
loop_
_entity_poly.entity_id
_entity_poly.type
_entity_poly.pdbx_seq_one_letter_code
_entity_poly.pdbx_strand_id
1 'polypeptide(L)'
;MKSVEAENHPNREGTPSPVSVPTPDLASQREELKTLLGSLGLSAHWSALEQHGHDTIAHLSIAPASWLVGIGFEPEHAEDLIRNVDDIIRMKAKAFVANLDSALLGC
;
A
#
# COMPACT_ATOMS: atom_id res chain seq x y z
N MET A 1 37.83 31.18 -45.43
CA MET A 1 36.38 31.01 -45.33
C MET A 1 35.98 29.72 -46.02
N LYS A 2 35.50 28.72 -45.25
CA LYS A 2 34.73 27.52 -45.65
C LYS A 2 34.47 26.77 -44.32
N SER A 3 33.39 27.11 -43.62
CA SER A 3 32.08 26.45 -43.65
C SER A 3 32.21 24.93 -43.50
N VAL A 4 32.04 24.45 -42.27
CA VAL A 4 31.73 23.05 -41.97
C VAL A 4 30.23 22.98 -41.75
N GLU A 5 29.59 22.19 -42.60
CA GLU A 5 28.17 21.92 -42.68
C GLU A 5 27.73 21.05 -41.49
N ALA A 6 26.56 21.37 -40.94
CA ALA A 6 25.92 20.60 -39.88
C ALA A 6 25.28 19.34 -40.47
N GLU A 7 25.76 18.15 -40.09
CA GLU A 7 25.09 16.90 -40.41
C GLU A 7 24.06 16.51 -39.34
N ASN A 8 22.85 16.31 -39.85
CA ASN A 8 21.61 15.97 -39.21
C ASN A 8 21.61 14.48 -38.81
N HIS A 9 21.45 14.18 -37.52
CA HIS A 9 21.15 12.82 -37.06
C HIS A 9 19.65 12.67 -36.73
N PRO A 10 18.99 11.59 -37.16
CA PRO A 10 17.54 11.44 -37.06
C PRO A 10 17.10 10.96 -35.67
N ASN A 11 15.95 11.51 -35.25
CA ASN A 11 14.98 11.06 -34.28
C ASN A 11 15.14 9.60 -33.77
N ARG A 12 15.51 9.43 -32.49
CA ARG A 12 15.24 8.20 -31.75
C ARG A 12 14.76 8.51 -30.33
N GLU A 13 13.47 8.19 -30.16
CA GLU A 13 12.91 7.58 -28.95
C GLU A 13 12.75 8.54 -27.77
N GLY A 14 11.60 9.22 -27.77
CA GLY A 14 11.01 9.73 -26.54
C GLY A 14 11.01 8.60 -25.52
N THR A 15 11.72 8.82 -24.41
CA THR A 15 11.62 7.96 -23.25
C THR A 15 10.14 7.80 -22.93
N PRO A 16 9.59 6.57 -22.86
CA PRO A 16 8.26 6.42 -22.30
C PRO A 16 8.33 7.01 -20.90
N SER A 17 7.53 8.05 -20.64
CA SER A 17 7.29 8.49 -19.27
C SER A 17 6.98 7.23 -18.46
N PRO A 18 7.56 7.06 -17.26
CA PRO A 18 7.27 5.89 -16.46
C PRO A 18 5.75 5.78 -16.37
N VAL A 19 5.21 4.65 -16.82
CA VAL A 19 3.82 4.30 -16.59
C VAL A 19 3.61 4.51 -15.10
N SER A 20 2.77 5.48 -14.72
CA SER A 20 2.29 5.61 -13.35
C SER A 20 1.46 4.37 -13.07
N VAL A 21 2.15 3.27 -12.74
CA VAL A 21 1.57 2.16 -12.01
C VAL A 21 0.89 2.83 -10.82
N PRO A 22 -0.38 2.54 -10.50
CA PRO A 22 -0.97 3.00 -9.26
C PRO A 22 -0.15 2.37 -8.14
N THR A 23 0.88 3.09 -7.68
CA THR A 23 1.59 2.75 -6.46
C THR A 23 0.49 2.72 -5.40
N PRO A 24 0.28 1.60 -4.70
CA PRO A 24 -0.71 1.58 -3.64
C PRO A 24 -0.33 2.72 -2.71
N ASP A 25 -1.23 3.69 -2.55
CA ASP A 25 -0.92 4.94 -1.87
C ASP A 25 -0.50 4.61 -0.43
N LEU A 26 0.82 4.55 -0.21
CA LEU A 26 1.41 4.10 1.06
C LEU A 26 0.96 5.04 2.17
N ALA A 27 0.75 6.32 1.85
CA ALA A 27 0.15 7.30 2.74
C ALA A 27 -1.28 6.90 3.17
N SER A 28 -2.17 6.56 2.24
CA SER A 28 -3.53 6.08 2.57
C SER A 28 -3.50 4.82 3.41
N GLN A 29 -2.63 3.85 3.11
CA GLN A 29 -2.51 2.64 3.93
C GLN A 29 -2.02 2.92 5.35
N ARG A 30 -1.08 3.87 5.51
CA ARG A 30 -0.61 4.32 6.82
C ARG A 30 -1.72 5.02 7.60
N GLU A 31 -2.46 5.92 6.97
CA GLU A 31 -3.57 6.65 7.61
C GLU A 31 -4.73 5.71 7.98
N GLU A 32 -5.04 4.73 7.13
CA GLU A 32 -6.02 3.69 7.42
C GLU A 32 -5.58 2.84 8.62
N LEU A 33 -4.31 2.44 8.67
CA LEU A 33 -3.76 1.71 9.82
C LEU A 33 -3.80 2.56 11.10
N LYS A 34 -3.43 3.85 11.05
CA LYS A 34 -3.56 4.74 12.22
C LYS A 34 -4.99 4.87 12.70
N THR A 35 -5.94 4.97 11.76
CA THR A 35 -7.37 5.03 12.09
C THR A 35 -7.82 3.76 12.78
N LEU A 36 -7.39 2.59 12.28
CA LEU A 36 -7.67 1.29 12.88
C LEU A 36 -7.07 1.17 14.30
N LEU A 37 -5.81 1.55 14.48
CA LEU A 37 -5.18 1.58 15.80
C LEU A 37 -5.94 2.51 16.75
N GLY A 38 -6.41 3.66 16.25
CA GLY A 38 -7.27 4.58 16.98
C GLY A 38 -8.58 3.95 17.45
N SER A 39 -9.28 3.24 16.57
CA SER A 39 -10.55 2.59 16.91
C SER A 39 -10.40 1.42 17.88
N LEU A 40 -9.24 0.74 17.85
CA LEU A 40 -8.91 -0.34 18.77
C LEU A 40 -8.28 0.13 20.09
N GLY A 41 -8.03 1.44 20.24
CA GLY A 41 -7.33 1.98 21.41
C GLY A 41 -5.83 1.65 21.47
N LEU A 42 -5.24 1.25 20.34
CA LEU A 42 -3.85 0.81 20.17
C LEU A 42 -2.95 1.89 19.56
N SER A 43 -3.38 3.16 19.56
CA SER A 43 -2.62 4.28 18.98
C SER A 43 -1.19 4.42 19.54
N ALA A 44 -0.98 3.99 20.79
CA ALA A 44 0.34 4.02 21.44
C ALA A 44 1.36 3.11 20.73
N HIS A 45 0.91 2.05 20.05
CA HIS A 45 1.76 1.11 19.35
C HIS A 45 2.20 1.57 17.96
N TRP A 46 1.69 2.70 17.46
CA TRP A 46 2.07 3.23 16.15
C TRP A 46 3.58 3.39 15.99
N SER A 47 4.26 3.98 16.98
CA SER A 47 5.71 4.19 16.92
C SER A 47 6.49 2.88 16.90
N ALA A 48 5.99 1.80 17.51
CA ALA A 48 6.63 0.50 17.43
C ALA A 48 6.49 -0.08 16.02
N LEU A 49 5.29 -0.03 15.45
CA LEU A 49 5.03 -0.48 14.08
C LEU A 49 5.88 0.28 13.06
N GLU A 50 5.97 1.60 13.18
CA GLU A 50 6.78 2.44 12.29
C GLU A 50 8.28 2.13 12.38
N GLN A 51 8.82 1.96 13.59
CA GLN A 51 10.23 1.63 13.79
C GLN A 51 10.63 0.28 13.18
N HIS A 52 9.68 -0.65 13.14
CA HIS A 52 9.90 -1.97 12.55
C HIS A 52 9.49 -2.06 11.07
N GLY A 53 9.04 -0.97 10.45
CA GLY A 53 8.63 -0.94 9.04
C GLY A 53 7.29 -1.63 8.76
N HIS A 54 6.48 -1.89 9.79
CA HIS A 54 5.13 -2.45 9.67
C HIS A 54 4.06 -1.34 9.78
N ASP A 55 4.28 -0.22 9.07
CA ASP A 55 3.43 0.97 9.10
C ASP A 55 2.28 0.96 8.07
N THR A 56 2.06 -0.14 7.35
CA THR A 56 0.97 -0.25 6.35
C THR A 56 0.09 -1.47 6.60
N ILE A 57 -1.17 -1.40 6.14
CA ILE A 57 -2.11 -2.52 6.11
C ILE A 57 -1.49 -3.74 5.39
N ALA A 58 -0.81 -3.52 4.26
CA ALA A 58 -0.14 -4.59 3.52
C ALA A 58 1.03 -5.24 4.29
N HIS A 59 1.80 -4.47 5.07
CA HIS A 59 2.87 -5.06 5.89
C HIS A 59 2.31 -5.88 7.05
N LEU A 60 1.18 -5.46 7.64
CA LEU A 60 0.54 -6.20 8.73
C LEU A 60 -0.23 -7.43 8.25
N SER A 61 -0.72 -7.46 7.02
CA SER A 61 -1.50 -8.60 6.51
C SER A 61 -0.69 -9.88 6.36
N ILE A 62 0.63 -9.76 6.26
CA ILE A 62 1.56 -10.89 6.20
C ILE A 62 2.30 -11.09 7.53
N ALA A 63 2.09 -10.23 8.52
CA ALA A 63 2.72 -10.33 9.83
C ALA A 63 1.96 -11.33 10.71
N PRO A 64 2.63 -12.28 11.36
CA PRO A 64 1.98 -13.16 12.31
C PRO A 64 1.65 -12.40 13.62
N ALA A 65 0.54 -12.74 14.27
CA ALA A 65 0.19 -12.14 15.57
C ALA A 65 1.30 -12.32 16.62
N SER A 66 2.05 -13.42 16.57
CA SER A 66 3.20 -13.65 17.45
C SER A 66 4.31 -12.61 17.30
N TRP A 67 4.48 -12.03 16.11
CA TRP A 67 5.43 -10.96 15.88
C TRP A 67 4.99 -9.65 16.56
N LEU A 68 3.69 -9.32 16.49
CA LEU A 68 3.11 -8.19 17.21
C LEU A 68 3.30 -8.33 18.73
N VAL A 69 3.10 -9.53 19.27
CA VAL A 69 3.38 -9.83 20.67
C VAL A 69 4.86 -9.58 20.99
N GLY A 70 5.77 -9.96 20.09
CA GLY A 70 7.20 -9.73 20.23
C GLY A 70 7.61 -8.25 20.27
N ILE A 71 6.81 -7.34 19.72
CA ILE A 71 7.05 -5.88 19.75
C ILE A 71 6.20 -5.15 20.81
N GLY A 72 5.53 -5.87 21.71
CA GLY A 72 4.85 -5.30 22.87
C GLY A 72 3.33 -5.17 22.78
N PHE A 73 2.69 -5.86 21.82
CA PHE A 73 1.23 -6.02 21.86
C PHE A 73 0.83 -7.12 22.86
N GLU A 74 -0.32 -6.95 23.50
CA GLU A 74 -0.97 -8.09 24.17
C GLU A 74 -1.50 -9.07 23.12
N PRO A 75 -1.52 -10.38 23.41
CA PRO A 75 -1.93 -11.40 22.45
C PRO A 75 -3.35 -11.15 21.90
N GLU A 76 -4.29 -10.76 22.76
CA GLU A 76 -5.67 -10.43 22.34
C GLU A 76 -5.72 -9.25 21.37
N HIS A 77 -4.95 -8.20 21.63
CA HIS A 77 -4.88 -7.01 20.78
C HIS A 77 -4.16 -7.30 19.46
N ALA A 78 -3.14 -8.16 19.49
CA ALA A 78 -2.44 -8.60 18.28
C ALA A 78 -3.37 -9.41 17.37
N GLU A 79 -4.12 -10.37 17.91
CA GLU A 79 -5.09 -11.15 17.16
C GLU A 79 -6.22 -10.29 16.59
N ASP A 80 -6.76 -9.37 17.40
CA ASP A 80 -7.82 -8.48 16.93
C ASP A 80 -7.31 -7.53 15.84
N LEU A 81 -6.12 -6.96 15.98
CA LEU A 81 -5.52 -6.12 14.95
C LEU A 81 -5.34 -6.89 13.63
N ILE A 82 -4.77 -8.09 13.65
CA ILE A 82 -4.58 -8.91 12.44
C ILE A 82 -5.92 -9.28 11.81
N ARG A 83 -6.92 -9.62 12.62
CA ARG A 83 -8.27 -9.93 12.13
C ARG A 83 -8.90 -8.74 11.42
N ASN A 84 -8.81 -7.54 12.00
CA ASN A 84 -9.33 -6.32 11.38
C ASN A 84 -8.59 -5.97 10.09
N VAL A 85 -7.27 -6.17 10.05
CA VAL A 85 -6.46 -6.00 8.83
C VAL A 85 -6.91 -6.96 7.72
N ASP A 86 -7.17 -8.24 8.04
CA ASP A 86 -7.71 -9.22 7.08
C ASP A 86 -9.08 -8.81 6.56
N ASP A 87 -9.98 -8.35 7.44
CA ASP A 87 -11.31 -7.88 7.07
C ASP A 87 -11.24 -6.68 6.11
N ILE A 88 -10.36 -5.70 6.37
CA ILE A 88 -10.14 -4.57 5.46
C ILE A 88 -9.74 -5.05 4.07
N ILE A 89 -8.75 -5.94 3.98
CA ILE A 89 -8.27 -6.47 2.70
C ILE A 89 -9.37 -7.26 2.00
N ARG A 90 -10.10 -8.09 2.73
CA ARG A 90 -11.23 -8.86 2.21
C ARG A 90 -12.35 -7.96 1.69
N MET A 91 -12.69 -6.90 2.40
CA MET A 91 -13.68 -5.91 1.96
C MET A 91 -13.23 -5.19 0.70
N LYS A 92 -11.96 -4.77 0.62
CA LYS A 92 -11.39 -4.13 -0.57
C LYS A 92 -11.35 -5.07 -1.76
N ALA A 93 -10.98 -6.33 -1.55
CA ALA A 93 -11.00 -7.37 -2.58
C ALA A 93 -12.43 -7.61 -3.10
N LYS A 94 -13.42 -7.70 -2.21
CA LYS A 94 -14.83 -7.83 -2.58
C LYS A 94 -15.32 -6.62 -3.38
N ALA A 95 -14.98 -5.40 -2.94
CA ALA A 95 -15.35 -4.17 -3.65
C ALA A 95 -14.71 -4.12 -5.05
N PHE A 96 -13.44 -4.52 -5.17
CA PHE A 96 -12.76 -4.62 -6.45
C PHE A 96 -13.43 -5.65 -7.38
N VAL A 97 -13.75 -6.84 -6.88
CA VAL A 97 -14.46 -7.87 -7.65
C VAL A 97 -15.85 -7.38 -8.09
N ALA A 98 -16.60 -6.72 -7.21
CA ALA A 98 -17.90 -6.15 -7.56
C ALA A 98 -17.79 -5.05 -8.64
N ASN A 99 -16.74 -4.23 -8.58
CA ASN A 99 -16.47 -3.22 -9.58
C ASN A 99 -16.09 -3.84 -10.95
N LEU A 100 -15.31 -4.93 -10.94
CA LEU A 100 -15.00 -5.69 -12.16
C LEU A 100 -16.25 -6.35 -12.76
N ASP A 101 -17.08 -6.97 -11.93
CA ASP A 101 -18.34 -7.59 -12.35
C ASP A 101 -19.27 -6.55 -13.01
N SER A 102 -19.40 -5.37 -12.38
CA SER A 102 -20.15 -4.24 -12.95
C SER A 102 -19.56 -3.72 -14.26
N ALA A 103 -18.22 -3.70 -14.40
CA ALA A 103 -17.56 -3.26 -15.62
C ALA A 103 -17.61 -4.28 -16.77
N LEU A 104 -17.62 -5.58 -16.44
CA LEU A 104 -17.69 -6.68 -17.42
C LEU A 104 -19.13 -6.97 -17.87
N LEU A 105 -20.10 -6.83 -16.96
CA LEU A 105 -21.51 -7.02 -17.28
C LEU A 105 -22.13 -5.84 -18.03
N GLY A 106 -21.48 -4.67 -18.02
CA GLY A 106 -21.96 -3.46 -18.70
C GLY A 106 -23.31 -2.96 -18.14
N CYS A 107 -23.79 -1.74 -18.37
CA CYS A 107 -23.39 -0.70 -19.31
C CYS A 107 -22.93 -1.23 -20.68
#